data_AF-A0A101K4E0-F1
#
_entry.id   AF-A0A101K4E0-F1
#
_cell.length_a   1.000
_cell.length_b   1.000
_cell.length_c   1.000
_cell.angle_alpha   90.00
_cell.angle_beta   90.00
_cell.angle_gamma   90.00
#
_symmetry.space_group_name_H-M   'P 1'
#
loop_
_entity.id
_entity.type
_entity.pdbx_description
1 polymer ?
#
loop_
_entity_poly.entity_id
_entity_poly.type
_entity_poly.pdbx_seq_one_letter_code
_entity_poly.pdbx_strand_id
1 'polypeptide(L)' 'MARQLAKRQYATEAEMPRYGEIRTAEERKTAVSLIQHLSGAPEDCADEVRLDMLATAVETWDVKRAQQRKAG' A
#
# COMPACT_ATOMS: atom_id res chain seq x y z
N MET A 1 6.52 -12.03 -40.93
CA MET A 1 5.89 -12.25 -39.60
C MET A 1 6.97 -12.15 -38.52
N ALA A 2 6.57 -11.80 -37.31
CA ALA A 2 7.38 -11.64 -36.08
C ALA A 2 7.93 -10.22 -35.81
N ARG A 3 7.23 -9.52 -34.90
CA ARG A 3 7.81 -8.83 -33.72
C ARG A 3 6.67 -8.20 -32.91
N GLN A 4 5.92 -9.03 -32.18
CA GLN A 4 5.18 -8.56 -31.02
C GLN A 4 6.19 -8.44 -29.87
N LEU A 5 6.90 -7.32 -29.85
CA LEU A 5 7.81 -6.96 -28.77
C LEU A 5 6.98 -6.54 -27.55
N ALA A 6 7.04 -7.38 -26.53
CA ALA A 6 6.95 -7.06 -25.11
C ALA A 6 6.01 -5.91 -24.72
N LYS A 7 4.72 -6.22 -24.52
CA LYS A 7 3.88 -5.46 -23.59
C LYS A 7 4.28 -5.85 -22.15
N ARG A 8 5.39 -5.30 -21.69
CA ARG A 8 5.75 -5.29 -20.27
C ARG A 8 6.13 -3.85 -19.96
N GLN A 9 5.66 -3.38 -18.82
CA GLN A 9 5.97 -2.07 -18.25
C GLN A 9 5.15 -0.97 -18.93
N TYR A 10 4.14 -0.36 -18.34
CA TYR A 10 3.95 -0.04 -16.94
C TYR A 10 2.46 -0.26 -16.65
N ALA A 11 2.15 -0.94 -15.55
CA ALA A 11 0.88 -0.72 -14.89
C ALA A 11 0.77 0.79 -14.72
N THR A 12 -0.08 1.41 -15.53
CA THR A 12 -0.34 2.84 -15.50
C THR A 12 -0.71 3.20 -14.07
N GLU A 13 -0.42 4.43 -13.64
CA GLU A 13 -0.73 4.96 -12.30
C GLU A 13 -2.19 4.71 -11.82
N ALA A 14 -3.06 4.21 -12.70
CA ALA A 14 -4.38 3.68 -12.44
C ALA A 14 -4.44 2.37 -11.61
N GLU A 15 -3.36 1.58 -11.55
CA GLU A 15 -3.30 0.33 -10.75
C GLU A 15 -2.47 0.48 -9.47
N MET A 16 -1.98 1.68 -9.14
CA MET A 16 -1.61 1.93 -7.76
C MET A 16 -2.91 2.14 -6.99
N PRO A 17 -3.27 1.28 -6.02
CA PRO A 17 -4.28 1.66 -5.05
C PRO A 17 -3.80 3.01 -4.53
N ARG A 18 -4.60 4.06 -4.68
CA ARG A 18 -4.33 5.31 -3.98
C ARG A 18 -4.36 4.93 -2.52
N TYR A 19 -3.21 4.61 -1.92
CA TYR A 19 -3.04 4.37 -0.49
C TYR A 19 -3.19 5.70 0.27
N GLY A 20 -4.15 6.53 -0.14
CA GLY A 20 -4.41 7.85 0.40
C GLY A 20 -5.20 7.79 1.69
N GLU A 21 -5.93 6.70 1.95
CA GLU A 21 -6.60 6.48 3.23
C GLU A 21 -7.15 5.05 3.33
N ILE A 22 -6.90 4.38 4.46
CA ILE A 22 -7.60 3.13 4.81
C ILE A 22 -8.95 3.50 5.42
N ARG A 23 -10.03 2.94 4.88
CA ARG A 23 -11.41 3.22 5.28
C ARG A 23 -12.05 2.04 5.98
N THR A 24 -11.63 0.82 5.65
CA THR A 24 -12.21 -0.43 6.17
C THR A 24 -11.19 -1.29 6.90
N ALA A 25 -11.67 -2.23 7.72
CA ALA A 25 -10.80 -3.19 8.41
C ALA A 25 -10.16 -4.18 7.43
N GLU A 26 -10.84 -4.50 6.34
CA GLU A 26 -10.37 -5.35 5.24
C GLU A 26 -9.23 -4.68 4.45
N GLU A 27 -9.35 -3.39 4.17
CA GLU A 27 -8.26 -2.59 3.59
C GLU A 27 -7.05 -2.55 4.53
N ARG A 28 -7.27 -2.39 5.85
CA ARG A 28 -6.19 -2.45 6.84
C ARG A 28 -5.48 -3.80 6.85
N LYS A 29 -6.23 -4.91 6.80
CA LYS A 29 -5.65 -6.26 6.73
C LYS A 29 -4.81 -6.44 5.47
N THR A 30 -5.33 -6.00 4.32
CA THR A 30 -4.61 -6.04 3.05
C THR A 30 -3.33 -5.20 3.11
N ALA A 31 -3.40 -4.00 3.68
CA ALA A 31 -2.23 -3.13 3.85
C ALA A 31 -1.15 -3.77 4.74
N VAL A 32 -1.53 -4.39 5.86
CA VAL A 32 -0.59 -5.10 6.74
C VAL A 32 0.06 -6.28 6.03
N SER A 33 -0.70 -7.08 5.27
CA SER A 33 -0.14 -8.18 4.48
C SER A 33 0.86 -7.70 3.43
N LEU A 34 0.57 -6.56 2.78
CA LEU A 34 1.48 -5.95 1.82
C LEU A 34 2.76 -5.43 2.49
N ILE A 35 2.67 -4.80 3.66
CA ILE A 35 3.86 -4.38 4.43
C ILE A 35 4.75 -5.59 4.74
N GLN A 36 4.18 -6.71 5.17
CA GLN A 36 4.94 -7.95 5.44
C GLN A 36 5.59 -8.52 4.18
N HIS A 37 4.96 -8.38 3.02
CA HIS A 37 5.53 -8.84 1.76
C HIS A 37 6.67 -7.93 1.29
N LEU A 38 6.55 -6.63 1.55
CA LEU A 38 7.54 -5.61 1.18
C LEU A 38 8.65 -5.47 2.22
N SER A 39 8.50 -6.04 3.44
CA SER A 39 9.54 -6.03 4.46
C SER A 39 10.69 -6.94 4.05
N GLY A 40 11.71 -6.35 3.43
CA GLY A 40 12.80 -7.06 2.76
C GLY A 40 13.07 -6.54 1.34
N ALA A 41 12.30 -5.56 0.87
CA ALA A 41 12.65 -4.79 -0.31
C ALA A 41 14.03 -4.11 -0.11
N PRO A 42 14.84 -4.00 -1.17
CA PRO A 42 16.09 -3.26 -1.13
C PRO A 42 15.85 -1.79 -0.74
N GLU A 43 16.82 -1.19 -0.04
CA GLU A 43 16.84 0.26 0.18
C GLU A 43 16.88 1.01 -1.17
N ASP A 44 16.32 2.21 -1.19
CA ASP A 44 16.23 3.12 -2.34
C ASP A 44 15.40 2.58 -3.53
N CYS A 45 14.38 1.77 -3.26
CA CYS A 45 13.48 1.26 -4.30
C CYS A 45 12.02 1.69 -4.12
N ALA A 46 11.24 1.59 -5.21
CA ALA A 46 9.82 1.95 -5.20
C ALA A 46 8.99 1.15 -4.18
N ASP A 47 9.47 -0.03 -3.77
CA ASP A 47 8.81 -0.88 -2.79
C ASP A 47 9.05 -0.40 -1.35
N GLU A 48 10.18 0.24 -1.06
CA GLU A 48 10.43 0.92 0.23
C GLU A 48 9.48 2.13 0.38
N VAL A 49 9.38 2.96 -0.66
CA VAL A 49 8.43 4.08 -0.67
C VAL A 49 6.99 3.59 -0.48
N ARG A 50 6.63 2.47 -1.12
CA ARG A 50 5.31 1.85 -0.96
C ARG A 50 5.10 1.30 0.46
N LEU A 51 6.14 0.74 1.08
CA LEU A 51 6.11 0.27 2.46
C LEU A 51 5.85 1.42 3.43
N ASP A 52 6.54 2.55 3.29
CA ASP A 52 6.37 3.74 4.12
C ASP A 52 4.94 4.32 4.00
N MET A 53 4.43 4.42 2.77
CA MET A 53 3.06 4.87 2.52
C MET A 53 2.03 3.96 3.17
N LEU A 54 2.20 2.63 3.05
CA LEU A 54 1.32 1.64 3.66
C LEU A 54 1.36 1.69 5.18
N ALA A 55 2.56 1.80 5.77
CA ALA A 55 2.74 1.88 7.22
C ALA A 55 2.06 3.13 7.78
N THR A 56 2.26 4.28 7.13
CA THR A 56 1.62 5.55 7.51
C THR A 56 0.10 5.46 7.43
N ALA A 57 -0.44 4.81 6.39
CA ALA A 57 -1.89 4.65 6.23
C ALA A 57 -2.50 3.76 7.33
N VAL A 58 -1.82 2.67 7.71
CA VAL A 58 -2.25 1.78 8.80
C VAL A 58 -2.22 2.49 10.14
N GLU A 59 -1.15 3.20 10.45
CA GLU A 59 -1.02 3.97 11.69
C GLU A 59 -2.12 5.03 11.81
N THR A 60 -2.35 5.79 10.73
CA THR A 60 -3.40 6.82 10.70
C THR A 60 -4.79 6.22 10.98
N TRP A 61 -5.10 5.06 10.42
CA TRP A 61 -6.36 4.37 10.67
C TRP A 61 -6.47 3.89 12.12
N ASP A 62 -5.40 3.27 12.65
CA ASP A 62 -5.37 2.76 14.03
C ASP A 62 -5.57 3.90 15.05
N VAL A 63 -4.91 5.04 14.85
CA VAL A 63 -5.06 6.23 15.69
C VAL A 63 -6.49 6.78 15.64
N LYS A 64 -7.07 6.95 14.44
CA LYS A 64 -8.46 7.40 14.28
C LYS A 64 -9.45 6.48 15.01
N ARG A 65 -9.25 5.15 14.92
CA ARG A 65 -10.11 4.16 15.61
C ARG A 65 -9.91 4.18 17.11
N ALA A 66 -8.69 4.36 17.60
CA ALA A 66 -8.41 4.48 19.04
C ALA A 66 -9.07 5.74 19.63
N GLN A 67 -9.05 6.86 18.91
CA GLN A 67 -9.72 8.09 19.33
C GLN A 67 -11.25 7.93 19.38
N GLN A 68 -11.86 7.30 18.37
CA GLN A 68 -13.31 7.01 18.37
C GLN A 68 -13.73 6.15 19.56
N ARG A 69 -12.90 5.19 20.00
CA ARG A 69 -13.19 4.32 21.15
C ARG A 69 -13.03 4.99 22.51
N LYS A 70 -12.27 6.09 22.59
CA LYS A 70 -12.12 6.89 23.82
C LYS A 70 -13.19 7.96 23.96
N ALA A 71 -13.88 8.30 22.87
CA ALA A 71 -14.89 9.35 22.81
C ALA A 71 -16.34 8.84 22.99
N GLY A 72 -16.54 7.53 23.16
CA GLY A 72 -17.83 6.90 23.45
C GLY A 72 -17.74 6.03 24.69
#